data_AF-A0A814BV43-F1
#
_entry.id   AF-A0A814BV43-F1
#
_cell.length_a   1.000
_cell.length_b   1.000
_cell.length_c   1.000
_cell.angle_alpha   90.00
_cell.angle_beta   90.00
_cell.angle_gamma   90.00
#
_symmetry.space_group_name_H-M   'P 1'
#
loop_
_entity.id
_entity.type
_entity.pdbx_description
1 polymer ?
#
loop_
_entity_poly.entity_id
_entity_poly.type
_entity_poly.pdbx_seq_one_letter_code
_entity_poly.pdbx_strand_id
1 'polypeptide(L)'
;MKAYGTVSQPHATSLGYLSSAGVYEDQNAYPSATDIPNIKIFRFEENIYYANVDMFKKLFIKRIGLRVDDQIKAMNDEIMNVEREYKLQLAKPSNKFKNIKRHFRKENETIQNDEIVIDENKILEEKNEKIEEVRKKYRPNFDHIIIDCSPINYMDMMGIKTLIQIFKDYKEIGVTVLLCQVRPTVYQQLKRMSYMDVAGLENIHVSINDAVMHALKTRATRDSIVYLPGSPMPYVGIENVGYTGAADDDEENDDTITKSYL
;
A
#
# COMPACT_ATOMS: atom_id res chain seq x y z
N MET A 1 21.33 5.65 43.25
CA MET A 1 21.43 4.77 42.05
C MET A 1 20.20 5.02 41.17
N LYS A 2 20.35 5.70 40.03
CA LYS A 2 19.32 5.73 38.99
C LYS A 2 19.61 4.55 38.06
N ALA A 3 18.75 3.53 38.07
CA ALA A 3 18.80 2.46 37.09
C ALA A 3 18.28 3.05 35.76
N TYR A 4 19.19 3.42 34.87
CA TYR A 4 18.85 3.62 33.47
C TYR A 4 18.60 2.24 32.87
N GLY A 5 17.37 1.76 32.95
CA GLY A 5 16.95 0.62 32.14
C GLY A 5 17.08 1.04 30.68
N THR A 6 18.05 0.50 29.96
CA THR A 6 18.10 0.58 28.51
C THR A 6 16.80 -0.03 28.00
N VAL A 7 15.87 0.82 27.56
CA VAL A 7 14.69 0.36 26.82
C VAL A 7 15.25 -0.26 25.54
N SER A 8 15.27 -1.60 25.46
CA SER A 8 15.67 -2.30 24.25
C SER A 8 14.73 -1.87 23.14
N GLN A 9 15.25 -1.22 22.11
CA GLN A 9 14.46 -0.87 20.95
C GLN A 9 14.13 -2.17 20.21
N PRO A 10 12.83 -2.51 20.02
CA PRO A 10 12.45 -3.68 19.24
C PRO A 10 13.10 -3.65 17.87
N HIS A 11 13.59 -4.81 17.42
CA HIS A 11 14.06 -4.92 16.05
C HIS A 11 12.85 -4.84 15.11
N ALA A 12 12.90 -3.89 14.19
CA ALA A 12 11.87 -3.71 13.16
C ALA A 12 12.57 -3.42 11.87
N THR A 13 12.22 -4.13 10.80
CA THR A 13 12.99 -4.11 9.56
C THR A 13 12.11 -4.15 8.31
N SER A 14 12.71 -3.70 7.21
CA SER A 14 12.22 -3.90 5.87
C SER A 14 12.80 -5.22 5.34
N LEU A 15 11.94 -6.09 4.81
CA LEU A 15 12.39 -7.35 4.23
C LEU A 15 12.55 -7.21 2.71
N GLY A 16 13.66 -7.75 2.19
CA GLY A 16 13.91 -7.91 0.76
C GLY A 16 13.86 -9.37 0.35
N TYR A 17 13.68 -9.63 -0.93
CA TYR A 17 13.74 -10.97 -1.50
C TYR A 17 15.19 -11.39 -1.75
N LEU A 18 15.59 -12.52 -1.16
CA LEU A 18 16.90 -13.13 -1.36
C LEU A 18 16.80 -14.28 -2.37
N SER A 19 17.15 -13.99 -3.63
CA SER A 19 16.99 -14.92 -4.75
C SER A 19 17.75 -16.24 -4.59
N SER A 20 18.91 -16.23 -3.93
CA SER A 20 19.74 -17.42 -3.70
C SER A 20 19.06 -18.50 -2.85
N ALA A 21 18.09 -18.12 -2.02
CA ALA A 21 17.41 -19.02 -1.09
C ALA A 21 15.88 -19.00 -1.24
N GLY A 22 15.32 -18.09 -2.04
CA GLY A 22 13.87 -17.97 -2.24
C GLY A 22 13.12 -17.49 -1.00
N VAL A 23 13.76 -16.73 -0.13
CA VAL A 23 13.21 -16.25 1.15
C VAL A 23 13.20 -14.72 1.25
N TYR A 24 12.51 -14.19 2.26
CA TYR A 24 12.42 -12.76 2.55
C TYR A 24 13.15 -12.44 3.84
N GLU A 25 14.19 -11.62 3.75
CA GLU A 25 15.10 -11.37 4.87
C GLU A 25 15.42 -9.89 5.08
N ASP A 26 15.92 -9.58 6.29
CA ASP A 26 16.35 -8.24 6.66
C ASP A 26 17.45 -7.75 5.73
N GLN A 27 17.19 -6.66 5.02
CA GLN A 27 18.14 -6.05 4.09
C GLN A 27 19.40 -5.52 4.77
N ASN A 28 19.35 -5.23 6.07
CA ASN A 28 20.53 -4.82 6.84
C ASN A 28 21.45 -6.02 7.15
N ALA A 29 20.85 -7.20 7.39
CA ALA A 29 21.60 -8.44 7.64
C ALA A 29 22.06 -9.11 6.33
N TYR A 30 21.25 -9.01 5.28
CA TYR A 30 21.51 -9.59 3.96
C TYR A 30 21.40 -8.50 2.89
N PRO A 31 22.49 -7.77 2.58
CA PRO A 31 22.48 -6.69 1.60
C PRO A 31 22.12 -7.13 0.17
N SER A 32 22.22 -8.43 -0.14
CA SER A 32 21.78 -9.02 -1.41
C SER A 32 20.26 -9.21 -1.50
N ALA A 33 19.51 -8.99 -0.42
CA ALA A 33 18.06 -9.06 -0.41
C ALA A 33 17.45 -7.79 -1.03
N THR A 34 16.74 -7.93 -2.15
CA THR A 34 16.28 -6.79 -2.95
C THR A 34 14.81 -6.45 -2.71
N ASP A 35 14.45 -5.17 -2.83
CA ASP A 35 13.05 -4.73 -2.80
C ASP A 35 12.24 -5.35 -3.96
N ILE A 36 10.94 -5.59 -3.72
CA ILE A 36 9.98 -5.91 -4.78
C ILE A 36 9.32 -4.61 -5.25
N PRO A 37 9.30 -4.31 -6.56
CA PRO A 37 8.69 -3.08 -7.05
C PRO A 37 7.24 -2.88 -6.57
N ASN A 38 6.96 -1.69 -6.03
CA ASN A 38 5.66 -1.27 -5.49
C ASN A 38 5.16 -2.03 -4.25
N ILE A 39 5.96 -2.94 -3.67
CA ILE A 39 5.61 -3.69 -2.46
C ILE A 39 6.61 -3.34 -1.35
N LYS A 40 6.09 -2.94 -0.19
CA LYS A 40 6.89 -2.79 1.03
C LYS A 40 6.59 -3.91 2.00
N ILE A 41 7.61 -4.58 2.51
CA ILE A 41 7.47 -5.68 3.47
C ILE A 41 8.08 -5.25 4.79
N PHE A 42 7.28 -5.25 5.85
CA PHE A 42 7.68 -4.79 7.18
C PHE A 42 7.53 -5.91 8.21
N ARG A 43 8.58 -6.13 9.00
CA ARG A 43 8.57 -7.06 10.15
C ARG A 43 8.82 -6.27 11.44
N PHE A 44 8.01 -6.53 12.46
CA PHE A 44 8.20 -6.04 13.82
C PHE A 44 8.43 -7.22 14.75
N GLU A 45 9.62 -7.32 15.34
CA GLU A 45 10.06 -8.51 16.09
C GLU A 45 9.69 -8.45 17.57
N GLU A 46 8.45 -8.04 17.86
CA GLU A 46 7.91 -7.94 19.22
C GLU A 46 6.38 -8.11 19.23
N ASN A 47 5.82 -8.40 20.41
CA ASN A 47 4.35 -8.34 20.59
C ASN A 47 3.85 -6.90 20.47
N ILE A 48 2.59 -6.68 20.10
CA ILE A 48 2.02 -5.32 19.99
C ILE A 48 0.96 -5.09 21.07
N TYR A 49 1.23 -4.17 21.98
CA TYR A 49 0.35 -3.87 23.10
C TYR A 49 0.42 -2.40 23.50
N TYR A 50 -0.44 -1.97 24.40
CA TYR A 50 -0.62 -0.58 24.80
C TYR A 50 0.70 0.16 25.09
N ALA A 51 1.63 -0.48 25.80
CA ALA A 51 2.87 0.19 26.20
C ALA A 51 3.88 0.40 25.07
N ASN A 52 3.80 -0.35 23.96
CA ASN A 52 4.76 -0.26 22.85
C ASN A 52 4.13 0.14 21.51
N VAL A 53 2.83 0.40 21.47
CA VAL A 53 2.11 0.73 20.24
C VAL A 53 2.64 1.99 19.55
N ASP A 54 3.08 2.99 20.32
CA ASP A 54 3.68 4.21 19.77
C ASP A 54 5.07 3.94 19.17
N MET A 55 5.83 3.02 19.76
CA MET A 55 7.10 2.56 19.20
C MET A 55 6.86 1.80 17.88
N PHE A 56 5.87 0.91 17.85
CA PHE A 56 5.46 0.21 16.64
C PHE A 56 5.11 1.20 15.52
N LYS A 57 4.24 2.19 15.78
CA LYS A 57 3.87 3.23 14.79
C LYS A 57 5.10 4.00 14.30
N LYS A 58 5.97 4.44 15.21
CA LYS A 58 7.19 5.18 14.87
C LYS A 58 8.11 4.36 13.96
N LEU A 59 8.31 3.09 14.27
CA LEU A 59 9.17 2.21 13.47
C LEU A 59 8.53 1.83 12.14
N PHE A 60 7.22 1.59 12.12
CA PHE A 60 6.45 1.36 10.90
C PHE A 60 6.60 2.55 9.94
N ILE A 61 6.30 3.77 10.39
CA ILE A 61 6.47 5.01 9.58
C ILE A 61 7.91 5.16 9.09
N LYS A 62 8.90 4.90 9.95
CA LYS A 62 10.32 4.98 9.58
C LYS A 62 10.69 3.98 8.47
N ARG A 63 10.17 2.76 8.51
CA ARG A 63 10.51 1.69 7.54
C ARG A 63 9.73 1.79 6.24
N ILE A 64 8.46 2.18 6.30
CA ILE A 64 7.64 2.45 5.11
C ILE A 64 8.10 3.73 4.40
N GLY A 65 8.63 4.71 5.15
CA GLY A 65 9.11 5.97 4.60
C GLY A 65 7.99 6.96 4.27
N LEU A 66 6.81 6.77 4.86
CA LEU A 66 5.62 7.57 4.59
C LEU A 66 4.85 7.91 5.86
N ARG A 67 4.57 9.21 6.04
CA ARG A 67 3.66 9.72 7.07
C ARG A 67 2.27 9.87 6.46
N VAL A 68 1.48 8.81 6.55
CA VAL A 68 0.15 8.74 5.92
C VAL A 68 -0.78 9.86 6.36
N ASP A 69 -0.73 10.28 7.64
CA ASP A 69 -1.56 11.37 8.17
C ASP A 69 -1.31 12.71 7.44
N ASP A 70 -0.04 13.04 7.19
CA ASP A 70 0.34 14.29 6.52
C ASP A 70 -0.17 14.27 5.06
N GLN A 71 -0.11 13.10 4.42
CA GLN A 71 -0.55 12.89 3.04
C GLN A 71 -2.07 12.92 2.90
N ILE A 72 -2.80 12.25 3.79
CA ILE A 72 -4.26 12.31 3.87
C ILE A 72 -4.72 13.74 4.11
N LYS A 73 -4.07 14.45 5.04
CA LYS A 73 -4.42 15.84 5.34
C LYS A 73 -4.26 16.73 4.10
N ALA A 74 -3.11 16.67 3.43
CA ALA A 74 -2.86 17.45 2.23
C ALA A 74 -3.85 17.11 1.10
N MET A 75 -4.15 15.82 0.91
CA MET A 75 -5.16 15.36 -0.05
C MET A 75 -6.56 15.91 0.27
N ASN A 76 -7.00 15.78 1.51
CA ASN A 76 -8.33 16.23 1.93
C ASN A 76 -8.47 17.76 1.89
N ASP A 77 -7.41 18.51 2.19
CA ASP A 77 -7.39 19.97 2.03
C ASP A 77 -7.59 20.39 0.55
N GLU A 78 -6.96 19.68 -0.38
CA GLU A 78 -7.11 19.93 -1.82
C GLU A 78 -8.49 19.50 -2.36
N ILE A 79 -9.00 18.34 -1.92
CA ILE A 79 -10.39 17.91 -2.23
C ILE A 79 -11.40 18.94 -1.72
N MET A 80 -11.24 19.45 -0.49
CA MET A 80 -12.11 20.49 0.06
C MET A 80 -12.08 21.79 -0.76
N ASN A 81 -10.95 22.13 -1.38
CA ASN A 81 -10.86 23.28 -2.28
C ASN A 81 -11.67 23.05 -3.57
N VAL A 82 -11.54 21.86 -4.18
CA VAL A 82 -12.34 21.46 -5.36
C VAL A 82 -13.83 21.49 -5.03
N GLU A 83 -14.24 20.97 -3.88
CA GLU A 83 -15.63 21.01 -3.43
C GLU A 83 -16.15 22.45 -3.24
N ARG A 84 -15.30 23.36 -2.74
CA ARG A 84 -15.67 24.78 -2.57
C ARG A 84 -15.86 25.46 -3.91
N GLU A 85 -14.96 25.23 -4.86
CA GLU A 85 -15.07 25.77 -6.23
C GLU A 85 -16.35 25.29 -6.92
N TYR A 86 -16.66 23.99 -6.79
CA TYR A 86 -17.90 23.41 -7.29
C TYR A 86 -19.15 24.09 -6.72
N LYS A 87 -19.20 24.29 -5.40
CA LYS A 87 -20.32 25.00 -4.73
C LYS A 87 -20.48 26.44 -5.21
N LEU A 88 -19.39 27.13 -5.52
CA LEU A 88 -19.43 28.50 -6.04
C LEU A 88 -19.96 28.54 -7.49
N GLN A 89 -19.63 27.57 -8.33
CA GLN A 89 -20.14 27.48 -9.70
C GLN A 89 -21.65 27.21 -9.76
N LEU A 90 -22.19 26.43 -8.81
CA LEU A 90 -23.63 26.19 -8.68
C LEU A 90 -24.40 27.35 -8.05
N ALA A 91 -23.72 28.31 -7.42
CA ALA A 91 -24.39 29.44 -6.79
C ALA A 91 -24.97 30.37 -7.88
N LYS A 92 -26.30 30.40 -8.01
CA LYS A 92 -27.00 31.30 -8.94
C LYS A 92 -26.52 32.75 -8.74
N PRO A 93 -26.31 33.55 -9.81
CA PRO A 93 -25.95 34.95 -9.67
C PRO A 93 -26.98 35.64 -8.77
N SER A 94 -26.49 36.23 -7.69
CA SER A 94 -27.31 36.84 -6.66
C SER A 94 -28.31 37.82 -7.29
N ASN A 95 -29.54 37.87 -6.74
CA ASN A 95 -30.63 38.77 -7.13
C ASN A 95 -30.24 40.28 -7.16
N LYS A 96 -29.00 40.66 -6.82
CA LYS A 96 -28.46 42.01 -6.97
C LYS A 96 -28.43 42.49 -8.43
N PHE A 97 -28.33 41.58 -9.41
CA PHE A 97 -28.44 41.93 -10.84
C PHE A 97 -29.87 42.29 -11.30
N LYS A 98 -30.92 41.94 -10.55
CA LYS A 98 -32.29 42.35 -10.87
C LYS A 98 -32.54 43.84 -10.62
N ASN A 99 -31.78 44.47 -9.73
CA ASN A 99 -32.00 45.88 -9.36
C ASN A 99 -31.27 46.87 -10.28
N ILE A 100 -30.25 46.45 -11.04
CA ILE A 100 -29.57 47.31 -12.02
C ILE A 100 -30.42 47.47 -13.30
N LYS A 101 -31.10 46.40 -13.74
CA LYS A 101 -32.01 46.44 -14.91
C LYS A 101 -33.22 47.37 -14.73
N ARG A 102 -33.60 47.73 -13.49
CA ARG A 102 -34.72 48.65 -13.25
C ARG A 102 -34.39 50.12 -13.48
N HIS A 103 -33.11 50.52 -13.48
CA HIS A 103 -32.72 51.91 -13.70
C HIS A 103 -32.42 52.29 -15.16
N PHE A 104 -32.30 51.32 -16.07
CA PHE A 104 -32.02 51.53 -17.50
C PHE A 104 -33.20 51.16 -18.42
N ARG A 105 -34.45 51.30 -17.95
CA ARG A 105 -35.62 51.08 -18.81
C ARG A 105 -35.96 52.35 -19.61
N LYS A 106 -35.20 52.60 -20.67
CA LYS A 106 -35.68 53.35 -21.85
C LYS A 106 -35.18 52.66 -23.13
N GLU A 107 -36.17 52.33 -23.96
CA GLU A 107 -36.11 51.96 -25.39
C GLU A 107 -35.72 50.54 -25.79
N ASN A 108 -36.78 49.76 -26.09
CA ASN A 108 -36.98 48.84 -27.22
C ASN A 108 -35.75 48.11 -27.81
N GLU A 109 -35.15 47.21 -27.04
CA GLU A 109 -34.52 46.02 -27.60
C GLU A 109 -35.13 44.76 -26.99
N THR A 110 -35.56 43.84 -27.84
CA THR A 110 -36.07 42.52 -27.48
C THR A 110 -34.90 41.70 -26.95
N ILE A 111 -34.63 41.80 -25.64
CA ILE A 111 -33.62 40.95 -24.99
C ILE A 111 -34.18 39.52 -24.98
N GLN A 112 -33.66 38.66 -25.86
CA GLN A 112 -33.75 37.22 -25.67
C GLN A 112 -33.13 36.93 -24.30
N ASN A 113 -33.97 36.51 -23.34
CA ASN A 113 -33.48 35.95 -22.10
C ASN A 113 -32.90 34.58 -22.44
N ASP A 114 -31.65 34.55 -22.89
CA ASP A 114 -30.88 33.33 -22.88
C ASP A 114 -30.71 32.94 -21.42
N GLU A 115 -31.61 32.07 -20.93
CA GLU A 115 -31.38 31.39 -19.66
C GLU A 115 -30.06 30.65 -19.82
N ILE A 116 -29.05 31.06 -19.02
CA ILE A 116 -27.83 30.27 -18.87
C ILE A 116 -28.26 28.96 -18.23
N VAL A 117 -28.51 27.95 -19.07
CA VAL A 117 -28.76 26.58 -18.63
C VAL A 117 -27.43 26.06 -18.14
N ILE A 118 -27.25 26.07 -16.82
CA ILE A 118 -26.12 25.43 -16.17
C ILE A 118 -26.33 23.93 -16.30
N ASP A 119 -25.47 23.25 -17.06
CA ASP A 119 -25.46 21.79 -17.14
C ASP A 119 -24.84 21.22 -15.85
N GLU A 120 -25.68 21.02 -14.84
CA GLU A 120 -25.28 20.52 -13.53
C GLU A 120 -24.57 19.16 -13.59
N ASN A 121 -24.91 18.31 -14.57
CA ASN A 121 -24.29 17.00 -14.76
C ASN A 121 -22.85 17.13 -15.23
N LYS A 122 -22.60 17.97 -16.24
CA LYS A 122 -21.25 18.24 -16.73
C LYS A 122 -20.33 18.78 -15.62
N ILE A 123 -20.82 19.71 -14.81
CA ILE A 123 -20.03 20.27 -13.70
C ILE A 123 -19.76 19.19 -12.64
N LEU A 124 -20.71 18.29 -12.39
CA LEU A 124 -20.51 17.16 -11.46
C LEU A 124 -19.45 16.18 -11.97
N GLU A 125 -19.43 15.88 -13.26
CA GLU A 125 -18.40 15.05 -13.90
C GLU A 125 -17.02 15.69 -13.77
N GLU A 126 -16.87 16.97 -14.15
CA GLU A 126 -15.62 17.72 -14.02
C GLU A 126 -15.11 17.76 -12.57
N LYS A 127 -16.01 17.90 -11.58
CA LYS A 127 -15.66 17.83 -10.15
C LYS A 127 -15.10 16.46 -9.78
N ASN A 128 -15.76 15.39 -10.20
CA ASN A 128 -15.34 14.03 -9.86
C ASN A 128 -14.00 13.69 -10.51
N GLU A 129 -13.76 14.11 -11.76
CA GLU A 129 -12.47 13.97 -12.45
C GLU A 129 -11.36 14.67 -11.69
N LYS A 130 -11.57 15.94 -11.28
CA LYS A 130 -10.60 16.68 -10.45
C LYS A 130 -10.30 15.99 -9.13
N ILE A 131 -11.31 15.46 -8.45
CA ILE A 131 -11.11 14.72 -7.19
C ILE A 131 -10.27 13.46 -7.44
N GLU A 132 -10.51 12.72 -8.51
CA GLU A 132 -9.71 11.55 -8.87
C GLU A 132 -8.27 11.90 -9.26
N GLU A 133 -8.05 13.02 -9.95
CA GLU A 133 -6.70 13.54 -10.22
C GLU A 133 -5.94 13.88 -8.93
N VAL A 134 -6.62 14.54 -7.97
CA VAL A 134 -6.07 14.82 -6.64
C VAL A 134 -5.71 13.51 -5.94
N ARG A 135 -6.62 12.52 -5.90
CA ARG A 135 -6.33 11.20 -5.31
C ARG A 135 -5.12 10.54 -5.95
N LYS A 136 -5.01 10.57 -7.29
CA LYS A 136 -3.86 10.02 -8.02
C LYS A 136 -2.55 10.74 -7.68
N LYS A 137 -2.57 12.07 -7.56
CA LYS A 137 -1.42 12.91 -7.17
C LYS A 137 -0.86 12.53 -5.79
N TYR A 138 -1.74 12.18 -4.84
CA TYR A 138 -1.35 11.75 -3.50
C TYR A 138 -1.21 10.22 -3.36
N ARG A 139 -1.09 9.45 -4.44
CA ARG A 139 -0.69 8.04 -4.32
C ARG A 139 0.84 7.94 -4.17
N PRO A 140 1.35 7.14 -3.23
CA PRO A 140 2.79 6.90 -3.13
C PRO A 140 3.30 6.02 -4.28
N ASN A 141 4.62 5.87 -4.38
CA ASN A 141 5.30 5.03 -5.38
C ASN A 141 5.26 3.52 -5.06
N PHE A 142 4.33 3.11 -4.20
CA PHE A 142 4.04 1.72 -3.86
C PHE A 142 2.54 1.59 -3.64
N ASP A 143 2.00 0.41 -3.86
CA ASP A 143 0.56 0.15 -3.78
C ASP A 143 0.21 -0.95 -2.78
N HIS A 144 1.21 -1.68 -2.27
CA HIS A 144 1.00 -2.71 -1.24
C HIS A 144 2.02 -2.60 -0.09
N ILE A 145 1.53 -2.83 1.13
CA ILE A 145 2.33 -3.07 2.32
C ILE A 145 2.00 -4.46 2.85
N ILE A 146 3.01 -5.27 3.12
CA ILE A 146 2.88 -6.57 3.77
C ILE A 146 3.48 -6.46 5.17
N ILE A 147 2.69 -6.78 6.19
CA ILE A 147 3.15 -6.87 7.57
C ILE A 147 3.38 -8.35 7.90
N ASP A 148 4.63 -8.70 8.17
CA ASP A 148 5.00 -10.02 8.66
C ASP A 148 4.74 -10.12 10.17
N CYS A 149 3.70 -10.89 10.52
CA CYS A 149 3.27 -11.10 11.90
C CYS A 149 3.91 -12.35 12.53
N SER A 150 4.84 -13.03 11.87
CA SER A 150 5.48 -14.24 12.42
C SER A 150 6.12 -14.06 13.81
N PRO A 151 6.72 -12.90 14.17
CA PRO A 151 7.27 -12.71 15.52
C PRO A 151 6.21 -12.38 16.57
N ILE A 152 5.01 -11.99 16.15
CA ILE A 152 3.95 -11.50 17.03
C ILE A 152 3.21 -12.69 17.64
N ASN A 153 3.37 -12.89 18.95
CA ASN A 153 2.70 -13.95 19.70
C ASN A 153 1.39 -13.47 20.35
N TYR A 154 1.29 -12.17 20.61
CA TYR A 154 0.18 -11.55 21.31
C TYR A 154 -0.08 -10.12 20.80
N MET A 155 -1.37 -9.77 20.65
CA MET A 155 -1.80 -8.39 20.51
C MET A 155 -2.96 -8.03 21.44
N ASP A 156 -2.88 -6.87 22.08
CA ASP A 156 -4.00 -6.34 22.87
C ASP A 156 -4.96 -5.49 22.01
N MET A 157 -5.99 -4.97 22.66
CA MET A 157 -7.00 -4.12 22.03
C MET A 157 -6.39 -2.86 21.38
N MET A 158 -5.34 -2.29 21.94
CA MET A 158 -4.70 -1.06 21.42
C MET A 158 -3.80 -1.36 20.23
N GLY A 159 -3.08 -2.50 20.27
CA GLY A 159 -2.33 -3.01 19.13
C GLY A 159 -3.22 -3.29 17.93
N ILE A 160 -4.34 -3.98 18.14
CA ILE A 160 -5.29 -4.30 17.05
C ILE A 160 -5.96 -3.04 16.51
N LYS A 161 -6.40 -2.12 17.38
CA LYS A 161 -6.95 -0.82 16.94
C LYS A 161 -5.95 -0.05 16.08
N THR A 162 -4.67 -0.12 16.40
CA THR A 162 -3.62 0.52 15.61
C THR A 162 -3.47 -0.11 14.23
N LEU A 163 -3.52 -1.44 14.12
CA LEU A 163 -3.52 -2.11 12.81
C LEU A 163 -4.77 -1.76 11.98
N ILE A 164 -5.94 -1.69 12.60
CA ILE A 164 -7.17 -1.23 11.95
C ILE A 164 -7.00 0.19 11.40
N GLN A 165 -6.40 1.08 12.17
CA GLN A 165 -6.16 2.45 11.76
C GLN A 165 -5.18 2.52 10.57
N ILE A 166 -4.05 1.81 10.66
CA ILE A 166 -3.09 1.69 9.55
C ILE A 166 -3.77 1.18 8.27
N PHE A 167 -4.59 0.14 8.36
CA PHE A 167 -5.33 -0.37 7.20
C PHE A 167 -6.22 0.71 6.57
N LYS A 168 -6.98 1.45 7.39
CA LYS A 168 -7.88 2.51 6.90
C LYS A 168 -7.12 3.66 6.25
N ASP A 169 -6.08 4.15 6.91
CA ASP A 169 -5.32 5.31 6.44
C ASP A 169 -4.63 5.02 5.12
N TYR A 170 -3.95 3.88 5.01
CA TYR A 170 -3.29 3.49 3.77
C TYR A 170 -4.29 3.20 2.65
N LYS A 171 -5.46 2.60 2.97
CA LYS A 171 -6.53 2.40 1.99
C LYS A 171 -7.06 3.73 1.43
N GLU A 172 -7.13 4.79 2.24
CA GLU A 172 -7.59 6.11 1.82
C GLU A 172 -6.70 6.72 0.71
N ILE A 173 -5.39 6.47 0.78
CA ILE A 173 -4.42 6.86 -0.24
C ILE A 173 -4.17 5.79 -1.31
N GLY A 174 -5.03 4.76 -1.38
CA GLY A 174 -4.99 3.73 -2.42
C GLY A 174 -3.87 2.68 -2.28
N VAL A 175 -3.36 2.49 -1.05
CA VAL A 175 -2.41 1.44 -0.69
C VAL A 175 -3.12 0.32 0.06
N THR A 176 -2.92 -0.93 -0.37
CA THR A 176 -3.47 -2.11 0.30
C THR A 176 -2.51 -2.62 1.37
N VAL A 177 -3.02 -2.86 2.58
CA VAL A 177 -2.23 -3.47 3.67
C VAL A 177 -2.63 -4.93 3.84
N LEU A 178 -1.64 -5.82 3.76
CA LEU A 178 -1.77 -7.27 3.90
C LEU A 178 -1.09 -7.72 5.20
N LEU A 179 -1.69 -8.68 5.90
CA LEU A 179 -1.03 -9.39 7.00
C LEU A 179 -0.57 -10.75 6.51
N CYS A 180 0.57 -11.24 6.98
CA CYS A 180 0.99 -12.61 6.72
C CYS A 180 1.54 -13.29 7.98
N GLN A 181 1.54 -14.64 7.98
CA GLN A 181 2.07 -15.47 9.07
C GLN A 181 1.46 -15.17 10.44
N VAL A 182 0.16 -14.82 10.47
CA VAL A 182 -0.56 -14.51 11.72
C VAL A 182 -0.77 -15.80 12.51
N ARG A 183 -0.25 -15.85 13.74
CA ARG A 183 -0.41 -17.02 14.63
C ARG A 183 -1.88 -17.24 15.02
N PRO A 184 -2.31 -18.49 15.27
CA PRO A 184 -3.71 -18.78 15.63
C PRO A 184 -4.24 -17.98 16.83
N THR A 185 -3.41 -17.75 17.85
CA THR A 185 -3.76 -16.93 19.02
C THR A 185 -4.09 -15.50 18.63
N VAL A 186 -3.21 -14.88 17.84
CA VAL A 186 -3.36 -13.52 17.33
C VAL A 186 -4.54 -13.42 16.36
N TYR A 187 -4.74 -14.43 15.52
CA TYR A 187 -5.91 -14.50 14.63
C TYR A 187 -7.23 -14.47 15.41
N GLN A 188 -7.34 -15.20 16.52
CA GLN A 188 -8.54 -15.14 17.37
C GLN A 188 -8.72 -13.76 18.01
N GLN A 189 -7.63 -13.08 18.39
CA GLN A 189 -7.69 -11.71 18.92
C GLN A 189 -8.19 -10.71 17.86
N LEU A 190 -7.64 -10.79 16.63
CA LEU A 190 -8.11 -10.01 15.48
C LEU A 190 -9.59 -10.24 15.19
N LYS A 191 -10.03 -11.51 15.18
CA LYS A 191 -11.43 -11.88 14.95
C LYS A 191 -12.37 -11.29 16.00
N ARG A 192 -11.99 -11.36 17.28
CA ARG A 192 -12.78 -10.79 18.40
C ARG A 192 -12.91 -9.27 18.31
N MET A 193 -11.95 -8.60 17.69
CA MET A 193 -11.92 -7.16 17.52
C MET A 193 -12.51 -6.68 16.17
N SER A 194 -13.17 -7.57 15.41
CA SER A 194 -13.75 -7.24 14.10
C SER A 194 -12.74 -6.68 13.11
N TYR A 195 -11.48 -7.11 13.19
CA TYR A 195 -10.45 -6.67 12.23
C TYR A 195 -10.85 -7.04 10.80
N MET A 196 -11.31 -8.27 10.57
CA MET A 196 -11.66 -8.78 9.25
C MET A 196 -12.86 -8.05 8.62
N ASP A 197 -13.77 -7.50 9.43
CA ASP A 197 -14.91 -6.71 8.93
C ASP A 197 -14.45 -5.40 8.31
N VAL A 198 -13.30 -4.88 8.74
CA VAL A 198 -12.70 -3.65 8.20
C VAL A 198 -11.66 -3.97 7.12
N ALA A 199 -10.78 -4.92 7.42
CA ALA A 199 -9.60 -5.21 6.61
C ALA A 199 -9.84 -6.20 5.49
N GLY A 200 -10.92 -7.00 5.54
CA GLY A 200 -11.13 -8.12 4.64
C GLY A 200 -10.32 -9.35 5.03
N LEU A 201 -10.94 -10.53 4.94
CA LEU A 201 -10.25 -11.80 5.21
C LEU A 201 -9.22 -12.13 4.12
N GLU A 202 -9.49 -11.69 2.89
CA GLU A 202 -8.64 -11.84 1.72
C GLU A 202 -7.27 -11.15 1.84
N ASN A 203 -7.13 -10.23 2.81
CA ASN A 203 -5.89 -9.51 3.07
C ASN A 203 -5.05 -10.16 4.19
N ILE A 204 -5.38 -11.39 4.61
CA ILE A 204 -4.63 -12.18 5.58
C ILE A 204 -4.12 -13.47 4.91
N HIS A 205 -2.80 -13.63 4.89
CA HIS A 205 -2.10 -14.68 4.16
C HIS A 205 -1.31 -15.61 5.07
N VAL A 206 -1.11 -16.85 4.61
CA VAL A 206 -0.39 -17.87 5.37
C VAL A 206 1.14 -17.66 5.35
N SER A 207 1.68 -17.06 4.28
CA SER A 207 3.11 -16.80 4.10
C SER A 207 3.37 -15.44 3.46
N ILE A 208 4.60 -14.93 3.55
CA ILE A 208 5.01 -13.69 2.86
C ILE A 208 4.86 -13.87 1.35
N ASN A 209 5.24 -15.03 0.81
CA ASN A 209 5.15 -15.29 -0.62
C ASN A 209 3.71 -15.27 -1.12
N ASP A 210 2.76 -15.84 -0.37
CA ASP A 210 1.34 -15.80 -0.71
C ASP A 210 0.80 -14.35 -0.75
N ALA A 211 1.19 -13.53 0.23
CA ALA A 211 0.84 -12.10 0.24
C ALA A 211 1.45 -11.33 -0.94
N VAL A 212 2.70 -11.62 -1.32
CA VAL A 212 3.36 -11.03 -2.50
C VAL A 212 2.64 -11.43 -3.77
N MET A 213 2.28 -12.71 -3.92
CA MET A 213 1.52 -13.20 -5.07
C MET A 213 0.15 -12.53 -5.19
N HIS A 214 -0.54 -12.35 -4.06
CA HIS A 214 -1.79 -11.61 -4.02
C HIS A 214 -1.60 -10.16 -4.47
N ALA A 215 -0.59 -9.45 -3.94
CA ALA A 215 -0.29 -8.08 -4.32
C ALA A 215 0.03 -7.94 -5.83
N LEU A 216 0.88 -8.81 -6.38
CA LEU A 216 1.21 -8.82 -7.80
C LEU A 216 -0.01 -9.10 -8.68
N LYS A 217 -0.88 -10.02 -8.27
CA LYS A 217 -2.12 -10.33 -9.00
C LYS A 217 -3.10 -9.16 -8.98
N THR A 218 -3.34 -8.56 -7.81
CA THR A 218 -4.23 -7.41 -7.64
C THR A 218 -3.73 -6.22 -8.46
N ARG A 219 -2.42 -5.99 -8.47
CA ARG A 219 -1.80 -4.99 -9.33
C ARG A 219 -1.99 -5.31 -10.81
N ALA A 220 -1.77 -6.54 -11.26
CA ALA A 220 -1.99 -6.92 -12.65
C ALA A 220 -3.44 -6.73 -13.10
N THR A 221 -4.41 -6.97 -12.21
CA THR A 221 -5.82 -6.65 -12.51
C THR A 221 -6.09 -5.15 -12.58
N ARG A 222 -5.37 -4.34 -11.78
CA ARG A 222 -5.48 -2.87 -11.73
C ARG A 222 -4.78 -2.18 -12.91
N ASP A 223 -3.62 -2.69 -13.30
CA ASP A 223 -2.82 -2.27 -14.45
C ASP A 223 -3.32 -2.93 -15.77
N SER A 224 -4.32 -3.82 -15.65
CA SER A 224 -5.06 -4.56 -16.69
C SER A 224 -4.27 -5.58 -17.54
N ILE A 225 -4.06 -6.83 -17.03
CA ILE A 225 -3.78 -8.09 -17.79
C ILE A 225 -4.34 -9.30 -17.00
N VAL A 226 -5.19 -10.12 -17.65
CA VAL A 226 -5.62 -11.44 -17.17
C VAL A 226 -4.43 -12.39 -17.21
N TYR A 227 -3.90 -12.81 -16.05
CA TYR A 227 -3.06 -14.01 -16.00
C TYR A 227 -3.97 -15.23 -16.27
N LEU A 228 -3.87 -15.82 -17.46
CA LEU A 228 -4.53 -17.10 -17.72
C LEU A 228 -3.91 -18.16 -16.79
N PRO A 229 -4.71 -19.04 -16.17
CA PRO A 229 -4.20 -20.12 -15.34
C PRO A 229 -3.26 -21.01 -16.18
N GLY A 230 -2.00 -21.11 -15.76
CA GLY A 230 -0.94 -21.83 -16.48
C GLY A 230 0.09 -20.94 -17.19
N SER A 231 -0.06 -19.62 -17.15
CA SER A 231 0.99 -18.70 -17.64
C SER A 231 2.19 -18.76 -16.69
N PRO A 232 3.42 -19.02 -17.18
CA PRO A 232 4.61 -18.98 -16.35
C PRO A 232 4.77 -17.57 -15.75
N MET A 233 5.12 -17.52 -14.46
CA MET A 233 5.47 -16.29 -13.76
C MET A 233 6.43 -15.45 -14.62
N PRO A 234 6.31 -14.11 -14.65
CA PRO A 234 7.34 -13.29 -15.27
C PRO A 234 8.64 -13.55 -14.52
N TYR A 235 9.55 -14.28 -15.15
CA TYR A 235 10.94 -14.33 -14.75
C TYR A 235 11.43 -12.88 -14.77
N VAL A 236 11.77 -12.35 -13.61
CA VAL A 236 12.48 -11.07 -13.53
C VAL A 236 13.85 -11.35 -14.13
N GLY A 237 14.01 -11.00 -15.41
CA GLY A 237 15.26 -11.16 -16.13
C GLY A 237 16.35 -10.36 -15.41
N ILE A 238 17.30 -11.06 -14.80
CA ILE A 238 18.61 -10.51 -14.54
C ILE A 238 19.35 -10.65 -15.86
N GLU A 239 19.74 -9.51 -16.43
CA GLU A 239 20.59 -9.43 -17.62
C GLU A 239 21.78 -10.38 -17.47
N ASN A 240 22.05 -11.13 -18.53
CA ASN A 240 23.15 -12.08 -18.64
C ASN A 240 24.48 -11.44 -18.20
N VAL A 241 24.91 -11.70 -16.96
CA VAL A 241 26.31 -11.57 -16.60
C VAL A 241 26.99 -12.79 -17.21
N GLY A 242 27.65 -12.55 -18.35
CA GLY A 242 28.31 -13.57 -19.14
C GLY A 242 29.27 -14.40 -18.30
N TYR A 243 28.98 -15.69 -18.19
CA TYR A 243 29.99 -16.70 -17.91
C TYR A 243 30.81 -16.87 -19.20
N THR A 244 31.97 -16.25 -19.27
CA THR A 244 33.01 -16.66 -20.21
C THR A 244 33.48 -18.04 -19.81
N GLY A 245 33.26 -19.01 -20.68
CA GLY A 245 33.66 -20.39 -20.47
C GLY A 245 35.17 -20.54 -20.26
N ALA A 246 35.51 -21.46 -19.37
CA ALA A 246 36.73 -22.23 -19.45
C ALA A 246 36.29 -23.68 -19.67
N ALA A 247 36.56 -24.16 -20.88
CA ALA A 247 36.42 -25.55 -21.28
C ALA A 247 37.62 -26.36 -20.76
N ASP A 248 37.34 -27.63 -20.44
CA ASP A 248 38.14 -28.86 -20.64
C ASP A 248 39.57 -28.89 -20.02
N ASP A 249 40.09 -29.94 -19.42
CA ASP A 249 40.02 -31.39 -19.64
C ASP A 249 40.28 -32.12 -18.31
N ASP A 250 39.77 -33.34 -18.16
CA ASP A 250 40.57 -34.54 -17.80
C ASP A 250 39.62 -35.73 -17.57
N GLU A 251 39.46 -36.51 -18.64
CA GLU A 251 39.05 -37.92 -18.60
C GLU A 251 40.18 -38.75 -17.97
N GLU A 252 39.88 -39.55 -16.96
CA GLU A 252 40.60 -40.81 -16.74
C GLU A 252 39.65 -41.90 -16.23
N ASN A 253 39.40 -42.86 -17.10
CA ASN A 253 38.86 -44.19 -16.81
C ASN A 253 39.89 -44.99 -16.01
N ASP A 254 39.47 -45.67 -14.94
CA ASP A 254 40.01 -47.00 -14.65
C ASP A 254 38.96 -47.91 -13.96
N ASP A 255 38.67 -49.01 -14.63
CA ASP A 255 37.85 -50.13 -14.19
C ASP A 255 38.73 -51.12 -13.41
N THR A 256 38.43 -51.42 -12.14
CA THR A 256 38.88 -52.68 -11.53
C THR A 256 37.96 -53.20 -10.41
N ILE A 257 37.01 -54.05 -10.83
CA ILE A 257 36.79 -55.45 -10.38
C ILE A 257 36.92 -55.80 -8.86
N THR A 258 35.79 -56.31 -8.35
CA THR A 258 35.54 -57.40 -7.37
C THR A 258 35.39 -57.20 -5.85
N LYS A 259 34.33 -57.92 -5.40
CA LYS A 259 34.13 -58.70 -4.16
C LYS A 259 33.33 -58.07 -3.01
N SER A 260 32.03 -58.40 -3.04
CA SER A 260 31.27 -59.11 -2.00
C SER A 260 31.90 -59.15 -0.59
N TYR A 261 31.17 -58.65 0.41
CA TYR A 261 30.90 -59.36 1.67
C TYR A 261 29.62 -58.77 2.29
N LEU A 262 28.70 -59.70 2.61
CA LEU A 262 27.64 -59.70 3.64
C LEU A 262 27.05 -58.36 4.13
#